data_AF-A0A914HYL5-F1
#
_entry.id   AF-A0A914HYL5-F1
#
_cell.length_a   1.000
_cell.length_b   1.000
_cell.length_c   1.000
_cell.angle_alpha   90.00
_cell.angle_beta   90.00
_cell.angle_gamma   90.00
#
_symmetry.space_group_name_H-M   'P 1'
#
loop_
_entity.id
_entity.type
_entity.pdbx_description
1 polymer ?
#
loop_
_entity_poly.entity_id
_entity_poly.type
_entity_poly.pdbx_seq_one_letter_code
_entity_poly.pdbx_strand_id
1 'polypeptide(L)'
;MQIFLNILSYFCLINEFLTFPNDLFDELWQNAEHKKVNVNEIHQPKLARFGEVKINVAEQRQQLYGTVKEEAVEEAHLGAVKAEKEFVNQIGQCSGHKLKSEYSSNEDFGEYENVHSSDVASKYGGLSDEEKQKIVNEFIKRKERLAIKLGIVPSWQKTEEIADELGVSIRSIFTWKKEFGLIESKEYFTKKKLNVAKQFEKLKKQNSRMTNLEIAAKLNVTGSQLAQCRKVSHSKKFHTDAEKRELLNQFDEIKRKNPKLSAKNIHKMLSISRETLRRWRKLLDERDKLDAHSSNDDVMLSGDEASKLSENKGRKRIIGDDEKQRIVKKFLEKKAQLTNELGIALSWQKTEEIADELGVSIRSITNWKKEFVIIPEKSDGEKGKIEVVKHYKKMKRQNPKMPNKEIATKLGIIRNRLDIYRKQFDPDYQKAKFYNNETKIELVKQYHQIKRNDPQLPDEEIAKLFDICTTSLCLWKKQFAEHVLSDEASER
;
A
#
# COMPACT_ATOMS: atom_id res chain seq x y z
N MET A 1 -33.04 34.80 21.32
CA MET A 1 -34.05 34.00 22.04
C MET A 1 -34.82 33.06 21.11
N GLN A 2 -35.33 33.53 19.97
CA GLN A 2 -36.06 32.70 18.98
C GLN A 2 -35.25 31.51 18.41
N ILE A 3 -33.97 31.73 18.09
CA ILE A 3 -33.08 30.65 17.61
C ILE A 3 -32.88 29.56 18.68
N PHE A 4 -32.81 29.95 19.95
CA PHE A 4 -32.65 29.02 21.07
C PHE A 4 -33.92 28.19 21.31
N LEU A 5 -35.10 28.80 21.14
CA LEU A 5 -36.39 28.10 21.20
C LEU A 5 -36.57 27.13 20.03
N ASN A 6 -36.09 27.48 18.83
CA ASN A 6 -36.12 26.58 17.67
C ASN A 6 -35.18 25.38 17.83
N ILE A 7 -34.00 25.56 18.44
CA ILE A 7 -33.08 24.46 18.74
C ILE A 7 -33.65 23.51 19.81
N LEU A 8 -34.30 24.06 20.85
CA LEU A 8 -34.99 23.26 21.88
C LEU A 8 -36.17 22.47 21.31
N SER A 9 -36.97 23.07 20.43
CA SER A 9 -38.07 22.38 19.74
C SER A 9 -37.56 21.23 18.85
N TYR A 10 -36.42 21.44 18.17
CA TYR A 10 -35.76 20.41 17.36
C TYR A 10 -35.21 19.26 18.22
N PHE A 11 -34.67 19.55 19.41
CA PHE A 11 -34.21 18.54 20.37
C PHE A 11 -35.36 17.74 20.99
N CYS A 12 -36.51 18.37 21.25
CA CYS A 12 -37.71 17.67 21.73
C CYS A 12 -38.27 16.71 20.67
N LEU A 13 -38.31 17.13 19.39
CA LEU A 13 -38.77 16.29 18.27
C LEU A 13 -37.87 15.07 18.01
N ILE A 14 -36.55 15.20 18.23
CA ILE A 14 -35.61 14.08 18.10
C ILE A 14 -35.77 13.08 19.27
N ASN A 15 -36.07 13.55 20.48
CA ASN A 15 -36.27 12.68 21.65
C ASN A 15 -37.59 11.90 21.61
N GLU A 16 -38.65 12.45 21.01
CA GLU A 16 -39.91 11.70 20.77
C GLU A 16 -39.75 10.64 19.67
N PHE A 17 -38.87 10.84 18.69
CA PHE A 17 -38.60 9.83 17.65
C PHE A 17 -37.69 8.69 18.11
N LEU A 18 -36.85 8.92 19.13
CA LEU A 18 -35.91 7.93 19.67
C LEU A 18 -36.46 7.11 20.85
N THR A 19 -37.71 7.35 21.24
CA THR A 19 -38.40 6.60 22.31
C THR A 19 -39.59 5.78 21.78
N PHE A 20 -39.54 5.35 20.52
CA PHE A 20 -40.40 4.26 20.06
C PHE A 20 -39.87 2.91 20.57
N PRO A 21 -40.64 2.14 21.36
CA PRO A 21 -40.21 0.82 21.79
C PRO A 21 -40.14 -0.11 20.58
N ASN A 22 -38.97 -0.74 20.36
CA ASN A 22 -38.77 -1.73 19.29
C ASN A 22 -39.76 -2.91 19.39
N ASP A 23 -40.34 -3.13 20.57
CA ASP A 23 -41.25 -4.22 20.88
C ASP A 23 -42.54 -4.18 20.02
N LEU A 24 -43.03 -2.99 19.65
CA LEU A 24 -44.24 -2.84 18.83
C LEU A 24 -44.01 -3.21 17.35
N PHE A 25 -42.79 -3.03 16.87
CA PHE A 25 -42.43 -3.34 15.49
C PHE A 25 -42.26 -4.86 15.31
N ASP A 26 -41.64 -5.52 16.29
CA ASP A 26 -41.47 -6.97 16.28
C ASP A 26 -42.81 -7.70 16.49
N GLU A 27 -43.73 -7.16 17.29
CA GLU A 27 -45.09 -7.71 17.46
C GLU A 27 -45.95 -7.57 16.18
N LEU A 28 -45.83 -6.44 15.47
CA LEU A 28 -46.52 -6.24 14.18
C LEU A 28 -45.92 -7.10 13.07
N TRP A 29 -44.59 -7.29 13.06
CA TRP A 29 -43.90 -8.14 12.09
C TRP A 29 -44.23 -9.63 12.29
N GLN A 30 -44.23 -10.12 13.54
CA GLN A 30 -44.61 -11.50 13.84
C GLN A 30 -46.09 -11.78 13.56
N ASN A 31 -46.98 -10.80 13.76
CA ASN A 31 -48.40 -10.97 13.41
C ASN A 31 -48.66 -10.98 11.89
N ALA A 32 -47.81 -10.31 11.10
CA ALA A 32 -47.89 -10.33 9.64
C ALA A 32 -47.36 -11.65 9.03
N GLU A 33 -46.35 -12.27 9.64
CA GLU A 33 -45.80 -13.56 9.17
C GLU A 33 -46.71 -14.77 9.47
N HIS A 34 -47.60 -14.67 10.47
CA HIS A 34 -48.37 -15.83 10.95
C HIS A 34 -49.88 -15.85 10.64
N LYS A 35 -50.46 -14.83 10.00
CA LYS A 35 -51.86 -14.89 9.55
C LYS A 35 -52.01 -14.43 8.10
N LYS A 36 -52.56 -15.31 7.24
CA LYS A 36 -53.08 -14.96 5.91
C LYS A 36 -54.27 -14.00 6.08
N VAL A 37 -54.00 -12.71 6.21
CA VAL A 37 -55.03 -11.67 6.17
C VAL A 37 -55.08 -11.09 4.76
N ASN A 38 -56.27 -11.14 4.17
CA ASN A 38 -56.56 -10.57 2.86
C ASN A 38 -56.54 -9.03 2.97
N VAL A 39 -55.64 -8.39 2.22
CA VAL A 39 -55.28 -6.95 2.36
C VAL A 39 -56.38 -5.99 1.87
N ASN A 40 -57.51 -6.51 1.37
CA ASN A 40 -58.57 -5.69 0.79
C ASN A 40 -59.61 -5.12 1.77
N GLU A 41 -59.52 -5.38 3.08
CA GLU A 41 -60.53 -4.94 4.07
C GLU A 41 -60.06 -3.94 5.13
N ILE A 42 -58.98 -3.17 4.89
CA ILE A 42 -58.61 -2.07 5.79
C ILE A 42 -59.12 -0.73 5.24
N HIS A 43 -60.17 -0.22 5.90
CA HIS A 43 -60.84 1.06 5.66
C HIS A 43 -59.91 2.26 5.39
N GLN A 44 -60.28 3.05 4.37
CA GLN A 44 -59.54 4.18 3.78
C GLN A 44 -59.44 5.54 4.52
N PRO A 45 -59.98 5.85 5.71
CA PRO A 45 -59.87 7.22 6.23
C PRO A 45 -58.48 7.62 6.77
N LYS A 46 -57.62 6.65 7.14
CA LYS A 46 -56.35 6.94 7.83
C LYS A 46 -55.14 7.10 6.89
N LEU A 47 -55.15 6.48 5.71
CA LEU A 47 -54.06 6.61 4.72
C LEU A 47 -54.08 7.95 3.98
N ALA A 48 -55.25 8.55 3.76
CA ALA A 48 -55.38 9.87 3.14
C ALA A 48 -54.70 10.98 3.97
N ARG A 49 -54.84 10.95 5.30
CA ARG A 49 -54.17 11.89 6.21
C ARG A 49 -52.65 11.73 6.25
N PHE A 50 -52.13 10.52 6.04
CA PHE A 50 -50.68 10.29 5.96
C PHE A 50 -50.07 10.75 4.63
N GLY A 51 -50.83 10.69 3.53
CA GLY A 51 -50.44 11.24 2.23
C GLY A 51 -50.34 12.77 2.25
N GLU A 52 -51.35 13.45 2.79
CA GLU A 52 -51.38 14.92 2.88
C GLU A 52 -50.27 15.48 3.80
N VAL A 53 -49.98 14.82 4.93
CA VAL A 53 -48.91 15.26 5.84
C VAL A 53 -47.52 15.09 5.21
N LYS A 54 -47.29 14.03 4.41
CA LYS A 54 -45.99 13.84 3.73
C LYS A 54 -45.74 14.87 2.63
N ILE A 55 -46.76 15.25 1.87
CA ILE A 55 -46.63 16.25 0.80
C ILE A 55 -46.34 17.63 1.42
N ASN A 56 -47.05 17.99 2.48
CA ASN A 56 -46.87 19.29 3.16
C ASN A 56 -45.48 19.41 3.82
N VAL A 57 -44.95 18.32 4.41
CA VAL A 57 -43.58 18.32 4.99
C VAL A 57 -42.49 18.33 3.91
N ALA A 58 -42.72 17.73 2.74
CA ALA A 58 -41.78 17.77 1.63
C ALA A 58 -41.70 19.17 1.02
N GLU A 59 -42.84 19.84 0.81
CA GLU A 59 -42.91 21.22 0.30
C GLU A 59 -42.31 22.22 1.30
N GLN A 60 -42.60 22.08 2.60
CA GLN A 60 -41.97 22.92 3.63
C GLN A 60 -40.46 22.70 3.74
N ARG A 61 -39.98 21.45 3.56
CA ARG A 61 -38.55 21.16 3.48
C ARG A 61 -37.92 21.79 2.25
N GLN A 62 -38.58 21.74 1.08
CA GLN A 62 -38.05 22.29 -0.15
C GLN A 62 -37.96 23.83 -0.10
N GLN A 63 -38.92 24.50 0.54
CA GLN A 63 -38.87 25.95 0.81
C GLN A 63 -37.77 26.32 1.81
N LEU A 64 -37.59 25.56 2.90
CA LEU A 64 -36.50 25.79 3.86
C LEU A 64 -35.10 25.53 3.27
N TYR A 65 -34.94 24.49 2.45
CA TYR A 65 -33.64 24.17 1.85
C TYR A 65 -33.26 25.11 0.70
N GLY A 66 -34.23 25.73 0.02
CA GLY A 66 -33.97 26.75 -0.99
C GLY A 66 -33.45 28.05 -0.36
N THR A 67 -34.14 28.55 0.66
CA THR A 67 -33.81 29.82 1.35
C THR A 67 -32.50 29.74 2.14
N VAL A 68 -32.25 28.64 2.86
CA VAL A 68 -31.02 28.48 3.67
C VAL A 68 -29.77 28.33 2.79
N LYS A 69 -29.89 27.82 1.55
CA LYS A 69 -28.75 27.71 0.62
C LYS A 69 -28.37 29.06 0.02
N GLU A 70 -29.34 29.92 -0.29
CA GLU A 70 -29.05 31.23 -0.89
C GLU A 70 -28.44 32.19 0.15
N GLU A 71 -29.01 32.28 1.35
CA GLU A 71 -28.48 33.13 2.42
C GLU A 71 -27.08 32.68 2.88
N ALA A 72 -26.85 31.38 3.05
CA ALA A 72 -25.54 30.88 3.48
C ALA A 72 -24.45 31.01 2.40
N VAL A 73 -24.82 30.94 1.11
CA VAL A 73 -23.88 31.16 0.00
C VAL A 73 -23.56 32.64 -0.15
N GLU A 74 -24.55 33.52 0.02
CA GLU A 74 -24.36 34.97 -0.07
C GLU A 74 -23.53 35.49 1.11
N GLU A 75 -23.78 35.01 2.33
CA GLU A 75 -23.02 35.36 3.53
C GLU A 75 -21.58 34.80 3.49
N ALA A 76 -21.38 33.59 2.97
CA ALA A 76 -20.04 33.03 2.74
C ALA A 76 -19.27 33.79 1.64
N HIS A 77 -19.96 34.24 0.58
CA HIS A 77 -19.35 35.01 -0.49
C HIS A 77 -18.95 36.42 -0.03
N LEU A 78 -19.82 37.10 0.74
CA LEU A 78 -19.53 38.38 1.38
C LEU A 78 -18.37 38.26 2.39
N GLY A 79 -18.32 37.17 3.16
CA GLY A 79 -17.20 36.87 4.07
C GLY A 79 -15.88 36.67 3.34
N ALA A 80 -15.89 35.92 2.22
CA ALA A 80 -14.69 35.69 1.40
C ALA A 80 -14.18 36.99 0.74
N VAL A 81 -15.07 37.79 0.17
CA VAL A 81 -14.72 39.08 -0.46
C VAL A 81 -14.18 40.09 0.56
N LYS A 82 -14.71 40.08 1.79
CA LYS A 82 -14.21 40.93 2.88
C LYS A 82 -12.83 40.49 3.36
N ALA A 83 -12.60 39.18 3.51
CA ALA A 83 -11.30 38.63 3.87
C ALA A 83 -10.23 38.90 2.78
N GLU A 84 -10.61 38.82 1.51
CA GLU A 84 -9.72 39.15 0.38
C GLU A 84 -9.36 40.63 0.34
N LYS A 85 -10.31 41.54 0.60
CA LYS A 85 -10.03 42.98 0.74
C LYS A 85 -9.11 43.30 1.92
N GLU A 86 -9.31 42.66 3.07
CA GLU A 86 -8.44 42.84 4.24
C GLU A 86 -7.02 42.30 3.98
N PHE A 87 -6.90 41.18 3.27
CA PHE A 87 -5.62 40.59 2.87
C PHE A 87 -4.86 41.48 1.87
N VAL A 88 -5.55 42.02 0.85
CA VAL A 88 -4.95 42.95 -0.12
C VAL A 88 -4.51 44.26 0.56
N ASN A 89 -5.28 44.77 1.52
CA ASN A 89 -4.88 45.95 2.31
C ASN A 89 -3.67 45.67 3.23
N GLN A 90 -3.55 44.46 3.79
CA GLN A 90 -2.38 44.08 4.59
C GLN A 90 -1.11 43.95 3.74
N ILE A 91 -1.21 43.42 2.51
CA ILE A 91 -0.08 43.37 1.58
C ILE A 91 0.34 44.77 1.12
N GLY A 92 -0.62 45.68 0.95
CA GLY A 92 -0.36 47.09 0.64
C GLY A 92 0.40 47.86 1.74
N GLN A 93 0.35 47.41 2.99
CA GLN A 93 1.05 48.03 4.12
C GLN A 93 2.46 47.45 4.38
N CYS A 94 2.80 46.31 3.78
CA CYS A 94 4.09 45.62 4.01
C CYS A 94 5.14 45.82 2.91
N SER A 95 4.88 46.63 1.88
CA SER A 95 5.81 46.85 0.75
C SER A 95 6.31 48.30 0.65
N GLY A 96 6.86 48.81 1.75
CA GLY A 96 7.64 50.04 1.77
C GLY A 96 9.13 49.80 1.52
N HIS A 97 9.52 49.21 0.38
CA HIS A 97 10.91 49.30 -0.10
C HIS A 97 11.00 49.32 -1.62
N LYS A 98 11.46 50.48 -2.11
CA LYS A 98 11.93 50.72 -3.48
C LYS A 98 12.98 49.69 -3.87
N LEU A 99 12.76 48.96 -4.96
CA LEU A 99 13.83 48.54 -5.86
C LEU A 99 13.45 48.90 -7.29
N LYS A 100 14.38 49.59 -7.95
CA LYS A 100 14.31 50.13 -9.30
C LYS A 100 14.45 49.00 -10.33
N SER A 101 13.65 49.14 -11.39
CA SER A 101 13.89 48.84 -12.81
C SER A 101 15.20 48.16 -13.23
N GLU A 102 15.12 47.09 -14.04
CA GLU A 102 15.38 47.10 -15.51
C GLU A 102 15.61 45.66 -16.05
N TYR A 103 15.19 45.45 -17.32
CA TYR A 103 15.42 44.31 -18.25
C TYR A 103 14.80 42.93 -17.91
N SER A 104 14.44 42.04 -18.85
CA SER A 104 14.09 42.04 -20.28
C SER A 104 13.84 40.56 -20.65
N SER A 105 12.84 40.33 -21.49
CA SER A 105 12.61 39.19 -22.43
C SER A 105 13.24 37.80 -22.22
N ASN A 106 12.38 36.78 -22.33
CA ASN A 106 12.55 35.45 -22.97
C ASN A 106 13.80 34.61 -22.68
N GLU A 107 13.61 33.39 -22.15
CA GLU A 107 14.04 32.12 -22.77
C GLU A 107 13.73 30.89 -21.87
N ASP A 108 13.39 29.79 -22.55
CA ASP A 108 13.56 28.37 -22.22
C ASP A 108 13.28 27.81 -20.81
N PHE A 109 12.24 26.96 -20.75
CA PHE A 109 12.06 25.97 -19.71
C PHE A 109 13.03 24.79 -19.90
N GLY A 110 14.25 24.99 -19.40
CA GLY A 110 15.25 23.95 -19.21
C GLY A 110 14.94 22.99 -18.05
N GLU A 111 15.40 21.78 -18.24
CA GLU A 111 15.40 20.58 -17.40
C GLU A 111 15.59 20.84 -15.88
N TYR A 112 14.64 20.37 -15.06
CA TYR A 112 14.87 20.17 -13.63
C TYR A 112 15.75 18.93 -13.42
N GLU A 113 17.06 19.15 -13.46
CA GLU A 113 18.04 18.18 -13.00
C GLU A 113 17.97 17.96 -11.49
N ASN A 114 18.23 16.72 -11.13
CA ASN A 114 18.10 16.14 -9.79
C ASN A 114 19.36 16.45 -8.96
N VAL A 115 19.62 17.72 -8.66
CA VAL A 115 20.88 18.20 -8.04
C VAL A 115 20.78 18.44 -6.51
N HIS A 116 20.00 17.64 -5.76
CA HIS A 116 19.83 17.88 -4.31
C HIS A 116 20.24 16.74 -3.36
N SER A 117 20.97 15.71 -3.80
CA SER A 117 21.31 14.60 -2.91
C SER A 117 22.77 14.45 -2.47
N SER A 118 23.77 15.02 -3.15
CA SER A 118 25.19 14.83 -2.75
C SER A 118 25.73 15.93 -1.83
N ASP A 119 25.36 17.20 -2.06
CA ASP A 119 25.91 18.34 -1.28
C ASP A 119 25.27 18.50 0.10
N VAL A 120 24.10 17.89 0.29
CA VAL A 120 23.37 17.92 1.57
C VAL A 120 24.00 16.93 2.57
N ALA A 121 24.61 15.83 2.11
CA ALA A 121 25.18 14.81 2.99
C ALA A 121 26.50 15.23 3.66
N SER A 122 27.31 16.08 3.02
CA SER A 122 28.57 16.59 3.61
C SER A 122 28.33 17.63 4.70
N LYS A 123 27.21 18.35 4.66
CA LYS A 123 26.90 19.46 5.59
C LYS A 123 26.53 19.01 7.01
N TYR A 124 26.02 17.79 7.20
CA TYR A 124 25.55 17.32 8.51
C TYR A 124 26.48 16.33 9.22
N GLY A 125 27.61 15.98 8.61
CA GLY A 125 28.64 15.17 9.27
C GLY A 125 29.35 15.90 10.42
N GLY A 126 29.20 17.23 10.51
CA GLY A 126 29.86 18.07 11.51
C GLY A 126 28.99 18.52 12.70
N LEU A 127 27.71 18.12 12.79
CA LEU A 127 26.87 18.50 13.93
C LEU A 127 27.25 17.72 15.19
N SER A 128 27.38 18.43 16.30
CA SER A 128 27.55 17.82 17.63
C SER A 128 26.28 17.08 18.07
N ASP A 129 26.41 16.13 19.00
CA ASP A 129 25.26 15.37 19.50
C ASP A 129 24.25 16.26 20.23
N GLU A 130 24.71 17.35 20.85
CA GLU A 130 23.84 18.36 21.48
C GLU A 130 22.99 19.12 20.46
N GLU A 131 23.58 19.50 19.32
CA GLU A 131 22.84 20.14 18.22
C GLU A 131 21.83 19.18 17.60
N LYS A 132 22.24 17.93 17.33
CA LYS A 132 21.33 16.88 16.85
C LYS A 132 20.16 16.69 17.82
N GLN A 133 20.41 16.63 19.13
CA GLN A 133 19.37 16.48 20.14
C GLN A 133 18.43 17.68 20.18
N LYS A 134 18.94 18.91 20.08
CA LYS A 134 18.13 20.14 19.99
C LYS A 134 17.20 20.11 18.77
N ILE A 135 17.73 19.75 17.59
CA ILE A 135 16.95 19.64 16.35
C ILE A 135 15.85 18.58 16.49
N VAL A 136 16.19 17.40 17.04
CA VAL A 136 15.22 16.32 17.26
C VAL A 136 14.10 16.73 18.21
N ASN A 137 14.42 17.44 19.30
CA ASN A 137 13.44 17.91 20.26
C ASN A 137 12.52 18.97 19.65
N GLU A 138 13.07 19.93 18.89
CA GLU A 138 12.27 20.95 18.20
C GLU A 138 11.37 20.34 17.13
N PHE A 139 11.88 19.34 16.38
CA PHE A 139 11.08 18.57 15.43
C PHE A 139 9.88 17.88 16.09
N ILE A 140 10.08 17.21 17.23
CA ILE A 140 9.01 16.54 17.98
C ILE A 140 7.97 17.58 18.43
N LYS A 141 8.43 18.70 18.98
CA LYS A 141 7.56 19.78 19.47
C LYS A 141 6.72 20.42 18.36
N ARG A 142 7.31 20.72 17.19
CA ARG A 142 6.59 21.27 16.03
C ARG A 142 5.57 20.27 15.49
N LYS A 143 5.94 18.99 15.42
CA LYS A 143 5.04 17.92 14.99
C LYS A 143 3.84 17.77 15.94
N GLU A 144 4.06 17.84 17.25
CA GLU A 144 2.99 17.79 18.26
C GLU A 144 2.06 19.00 18.17
N ARG A 145 2.60 20.21 18.04
CA ARG A 145 1.79 21.43 17.83
C ARG A 145 0.93 21.32 16.57
N LEU A 146 1.51 20.82 15.48
CA LEU A 146 0.77 20.62 14.24
C LEU A 146 -0.33 19.56 14.40
N ALA A 147 -0.06 18.48 15.14
CA ALA A 147 -1.07 17.45 15.42
C ALA A 147 -2.24 18.01 16.24
N ILE A 148 -1.96 18.84 17.25
CA ILE A 148 -2.99 19.54 18.05
C ILE A 148 -3.79 20.48 17.16
N LYS A 149 -3.12 21.30 16.33
CA LYS A 149 -3.78 22.26 15.42
C LYS A 149 -4.70 21.57 14.42
N LEU A 150 -4.31 20.41 13.90
CA LEU A 150 -5.10 19.66 12.92
C LEU A 150 -6.13 18.73 13.55
N GLY A 151 -6.02 18.43 14.86
CA GLY A 151 -6.81 17.38 15.52
C GLY A 151 -6.51 15.95 15.01
N ILE A 152 -5.47 15.79 14.17
CA ILE A 152 -5.07 14.53 13.54
C ILE A 152 -3.55 14.43 13.44
N VAL A 153 -3.03 13.22 13.22
CA VAL A 153 -1.59 13.01 13.00
C VAL A 153 -1.17 13.66 11.67
N PRO A 154 -0.11 14.50 11.63
CA PRO A 154 0.35 15.15 10.41
C PRO A 154 0.69 14.14 9.32
N SER A 155 0.41 14.51 8.06
CA SER A 155 0.80 13.72 6.90
C SER A 155 2.32 13.59 6.81
N TRP A 156 2.79 12.61 6.03
CA TRP A 156 4.22 12.40 5.82
C TRP A 156 4.87 13.63 5.15
N GLN A 157 4.21 14.23 4.17
CA GLN A 157 4.65 15.48 3.51
C GLN A 157 4.81 16.63 4.50
N LYS A 158 3.82 16.87 5.38
CA LYS A 158 3.92 17.90 6.41
C LYS A 158 5.03 17.61 7.43
N THR A 159 5.33 16.34 7.66
CA THR A 159 6.44 15.94 8.53
C THR A 159 7.80 16.19 7.85
N GLU A 160 7.87 16.04 6.53
CA GLU A 160 9.05 16.34 5.71
C GLU A 160 9.30 17.84 5.65
N GLU A 161 8.25 18.66 5.42
CA GLU A 161 8.34 20.13 5.48
C GLU A 161 8.94 20.63 6.80
N ILE A 162 8.53 20.07 7.96
CA ILE A 162 9.10 20.43 9.26
C ILE A 162 10.60 20.07 9.34
N ALA A 163 11.00 18.95 8.74
CA ALA A 163 12.41 18.54 8.72
C ALA A 163 13.23 19.50 7.84
N ASP A 164 12.70 19.85 6.67
CA ASP A 164 13.32 20.79 5.73
C ASP A 164 13.45 22.20 6.33
N GLU A 165 12.43 22.67 7.06
CA GLU A 165 12.49 23.93 7.83
C GLU A 165 13.58 23.93 8.90
N LEU A 166 13.88 22.77 9.48
CA LEU A 166 14.98 22.60 10.43
C LEU A 166 16.33 22.41 9.72
N GLY A 167 16.33 22.46 8.39
CA GLY A 167 17.50 22.29 7.57
C GLY A 167 18.09 20.89 7.70
N VAL A 168 17.29 19.84 7.92
CA VAL A 168 17.81 18.48 8.06
C VAL A 168 16.88 17.51 7.36
N SER A 169 17.43 16.55 6.61
CA SER A 169 16.61 15.50 6.00
C SER A 169 15.82 14.73 7.05
N ILE A 170 14.55 14.41 6.75
CA ILE A 170 13.70 13.61 7.63
C ILE A 170 14.38 12.28 8.04
N ARG A 171 15.18 11.69 7.15
CA ARG A 171 15.93 10.45 7.40
C ARG A 171 17.00 10.61 8.48
N SER A 172 17.72 11.73 8.52
CA SER A 172 18.71 12.03 9.56
C SER A 172 18.03 12.17 10.92
N ILE A 173 16.90 12.88 10.97
CA ILE A 173 16.10 13.01 12.20
C ILE A 173 15.67 11.64 12.73
N PHE A 174 15.18 10.73 11.88
CA PHE A 174 14.83 9.38 12.30
C PHE A 174 16.04 8.55 12.77
N THR A 175 17.21 8.78 12.18
CA THR A 175 18.46 8.12 12.58
C THR A 175 18.87 8.58 13.97
N TRP A 176 18.93 9.89 14.21
CA TRP A 176 19.26 10.46 15.52
C TRP A 176 18.24 10.11 16.60
N LYS A 177 16.93 10.11 16.27
CA LYS A 177 15.91 9.61 17.19
C LYS A 177 16.15 8.15 17.61
N LYS A 178 16.74 7.32 16.74
CA LYS A 178 17.12 5.95 17.08
C LYS A 178 18.37 5.93 17.97
N GLU A 179 19.38 6.74 17.66
CA GLU A 179 20.61 6.90 18.45
C GLU A 179 20.31 7.37 19.88
N PHE A 180 19.40 8.34 20.03
CA PHE A 180 18.96 8.87 21.33
C PHE A 180 17.91 7.99 22.03
N GLY A 181 17.59 6.80 21.52
CA GLY A 181 16.61 5.90 22.13
C GLY A 181 15.15 6.39 22.13
N LEU A 182 14.85 7.46 21.37
CA LEU A 182 13.50 8.04 21.23
C LEU A 182 12.60 7.23 20.27
N ILE A 183 13.19 6.28 19.54
CA ILE A 183 12.45 5.25 18.80
C ILE A 183 12.58 3.94 19.57
N GLU A 184 11.48 3.48 20.15
CA GLU A 184 11.40 2.17 20.78
C GLU A 184 11.92 1.10 19.80
N SER A 185 12.83 0.24 20.27
CA SER A 185 13.35 -0.85 19.44
C SER A 185 12.20 -1.73 18.95
N LYS A 186 12.30 -2.28 17.73
CA LYS A 186 11.25 -3.15 17.17
C LYS A 186 10.91 -4.30 18.12
N GLU A 187 11.87 -4.81 18.87
CA GLU A 187 11.67 -5.87 19.84
C GLU A 187 10.86 -5.38 21.06
N TYR A 188 11.21 -4.22 21.63
CA TYR A 188 10.45 -3.62 22.73
C TYR A 188 9.01 -3.29 22.32
N PHE A 189 8.85 -2.70 21.13
CA PHE A 189 7.53 -2.42 20.56
C PHE A 189 6.71 -3.71 20.34
N THR A 190 7.35 -4.82 19.95
CA THR A 190 6.69 -6.12 19.81
C THR A 190 6.27 -6.69 21.15
N LYS A 191 7.14 -6.63 22.18
CA LYS A 191 6.81 -7.06 23.55
C LYS A 191 5.66 -6.24 24.13
N LYS A 192 5.68 -4.91 23.97
CA LYS A 192 4.63 -3.98 24.40
C LYS A 192 3.31 -4.28 23.71
N LYS A 193 3.31 -4.47 22.38
CA LYS A 193 2.13 -4.89 21.61
C LYS A 193 1.57 -6.22 22.07
N LEU A 194 2.44 -7.21 22.33
CA LEU A 194 2.03 -8.51 22.83
C LEU A 194 1.39 -8.39 24.23
N ASN A 195 1.95 -7.55 25.11
CA ASN A 195 1.39 -7.31 26.43
C ASN A 195 0.01 -6.65 26.35
N VAL A 196 -0.14 -5.59 25.55
CA VAL A 196 -1.44 -4.93 25.30
C VAL A 196 -2.45 -5.92 24.73
N ALA A 197 -2.02 -6.81 23.81
CA ALA A 197 -2.89 -7.84 23.27
C ALA A 197 -3.30 -8.89 24.32
N LYS A 198 -2.38 -9.35 25.18
CA LYS A 198 -2.70 -10.26 26.31
C LYS A 198 -3.69 -9.61 27.29
N GLN A 199 -3.50 -8.33 27.60
CA GLN A 199 -4.41 -7.58 28.47
C GLN A 199 -5.78 -7.35 27.83
N PHE A 200 -5.82 -7.09 26.51
CA PHE A 200 -7.06 -7.02 25.74
C PHE A 200 -7.88 -8.32 25.85
N GLU A 201 -7.26 -9.48 25.62
CA GLU A 201 -7.94 -10.78 25.74
C GLU A 201 -8.43 -11.03 27.18
N LYS A 202 -7.64 -10.65 28.19
CA LYS A 202 -8.04 -10.73 29.61
C LYS A 202 -9.28 -9.88 29.90
N LEU A 203 -9.30 -8.63 29.45
CA LEU A 203 -10.43 -7.71 29.63
C LEU A 203 -11.67 -8.18 28.88
N LYS A 204 -11.51 -8.69 27.65
CA LYS A 204 -12.62 -9.29 26.88
C LYS A 204 -13.19 -10.55 27.52
N LYS A 205 -12.34 -11.38 28.15
CA LYS A 205 -12.80 -12.55 28.91
C LYS A 205 -13.55 -12.15 30.19
N GLN A 206 -13.12 -11.09 30.86
CA GLN A 206 -13.78 -10.57 32.06
C GLN A 206 -15.11 -9.88 31.75
N ASN A 207 -15.20 -9.17 30.63
CA ASN A 207 -16.44 -8.53 30.19
C ASN A 207 -16.53 -8.57 28.65
N SER A 208 -17.32 -9.50 28.14
CA SER A 208 -17.49 -9.71 26.70
C SER A 208 -18.15 -8.51 26.00
N ARG A 209 -18.99 -7.75 26.72
CA ARG A 209 -19.74 -6.59 26.21
C ARG A 209 -18.90 -5.31 26.11
N MET A 210 -17.72 -5.25 26.73
CA MET A 210 -16.87 -4.06 26.74
C MET A 210 -16.45 -3.66 25.31
N THR A 211 -16.64 -2.39 24.93
CA THR A 211 -16.29 -1.94 23.58
C THR A 211 -14.78 -1.85 23.38
N ASN A 212 -14.31 -1.90 22.14
CA ASN A 212 -12.86 -1.77 21.88
C ASN A 212 -12.33 -0.39 22.31
N LEU A 213 -13.14 0.65 22.24
CA LEU A 213 -12.76 2.00 22.66
C LEU A 213 -12.59 2.09 24.18
N GLU A 214 -13.50 1.46 24.95
CA GLU A 214 -13.37 1.35 26.41
C GLU A 214 -12.12 0.57 26.80
N ILE A 215 -11.83 -0.54 26.12
CA ILE A 215 -10.61 -1.31 26.37
C ILE A 215 -9.37 -0.47 26.01
N ALA A 216 -9.39 0.24 24.89
CA ALA A 216 -8.27 1.11 24.48
C ALA A 216 -7.98 2.17 25.55
N ALA A 217 -9.04 2.84 26.05
CA ALA A 217 -8.94 3.80 27.14
C ALA A 217 -8.36 3.17 28.43
N LYS A 218 -8.85 1.99 28.83
CA LYS A 218 -8.32 1.27 30.01
C LYS A 218 -6.86 0.85 29.89
N LEU A 219 -6.41 0.54 28.68
CA LEU A 219 -5.03 0.15 28.40
C LEU A 219 -4.13 1.35 28.11
N ASN A 220 -4.66 2.58 28.18
CA ASN A 220 -3.98 3.82 27.82
C ASN A 220 -3.33 3.75 26.42
N VAL A 221 -4.08 3.22 25.45
CA VAL A 221 -3.68 3.16 24.04
C VAL A 221 -4.78 3.73 23.17
N THR A 222 -4.43 4.21 21.99
CA THR A 222 -5.42 4.64 20.99
C THR A 222 -6.16 3.44 20.39
N GLY A 223 -7.38 3.66 19.89
CA GLY A 223 -8.15 2.59 19.22
C GLY A 223 -7.43 1.99 18.01
N SER A 224 -6.64 2.78 17.28
CA SER A 224 -5.82 2.32 16.16
C SER A 224 -4.64 1.45 16.61
N GLN A 225 -3.94 1.85 17.68
CA GLN A 225 -2.90 1.01 18.31
C GLN A 225 -3.49 -0.30 18.80
N LEU A 226 -4.66 -0.27 19.45
CA LEU A 226 -5.34 -1.48 19.91
C LEU A 226 -5.71 -2.40 18.74
N ALA A 227 -6.27 -1.86 17.65
CA ALA A 227 -6.58 -2.62 16.45
C ALA A 227 -5.32 -3.27 15.84
N GLN A 228 -4.18 -2.56 15.84
CA GLN A 228 -2.91 -3.11 15.40
C GLN A 228 -2.39 -4.21 16.33
N CYS A 229 -2.52 -4.06 17.65
CA CYS A 229 -2.17 -5.09 18.64
C CYS A 229 -3.06 -6.33 18.53
N ARG A 230 -4.34 -6.16 18.22
CA ARG A 230 -5.27 -7.28 17.95
C ARG A 230 -4.87 -8.05 16.70
N LYS A 231 -4.45 -7.35 15.63
CA LYS A 231 -3.89 -8.05 14.46
C LYS A 231 -2.69 -8.92 14.84
N VAL A 232 -1.84 -8.46 15.77
CA VAL A 232 -0.71 -9.24 16.30
C VAL A 232 -1.17 -10.46 17.12
N SER A 233 -2.28 -10.39 17.88
CA SER A 233 -2.82 -11.59 18.55
C SER A 233 -3.46 -12.60 17.60
N HIS A 234 -4.09 -12.11 16.53
CA HIS A 234 -4.79 -12.96 15.55
C HIS A 234 -3.84 -13.50 14.47
N SER A 235 -2.81 -12.75 14.09
CA SER A 235 -1.83 -13.14 13.09
C SER A 235 -0.74 -14.00 13.74
N LYS A 236 -0.97 -15.31 13.84
CA LYS A 236 0.02 -16.31 14.32
C LYS A 236 0.65 -15.93 15.66
N LYS A 237 0.07 -16.41 16.77
CA LYS A 237 0.60 -16.34 18.15
C LYS A 237 2.11 -16.03 18.15
N PHE A 238 2.49 -14.81 18.53
CA PHE A 238 3.88 -14.47 18.72
C PHE A 238 4.36 -15.24 19.94
N HIS A 239 5.05 -16.35 19.70
CA HIS A 239 5.65 -17.13 20.77
C HIS A 239 6.96 -16.47 21.18
N THR A 240 7.17 -16.30 22.49
CA THR A 240 8.50 -15.97 23.04
C THR A 240 9.46 -17.13 22.78
N ASP A 241 10.77 -16.92 22.85
CA ASP A 241 11.72 -18.01 22.62
C ASP A 241 11.56 -19.14 23.64
N ALA A 242 11.20 -18.82 24.89
CA ALA A 242 10.82 -19.80 25.90
C ALA A 242 9.57 -20.60 25.50
N GLU A 243 8.49 -19.91 25.07
CA GLU A 243 7.27 -20.58 24.59
C GLU A 243 7.54 -21.44 23.35
N LYS A 244 8.42 -21.00 22.45
CA LYS A 244 8.84 -21.80 21.26
C LYS A 244 9.57 -23.07 21.69
N ARG A 245 10.52 -22.98 22.64
CA ARG A 245 11.24 -24.15 23.18
C ARG A 245 10.26 -25.12 23.82
N GLU A 246 9.33 -24.61 24.64
CA GLU A 246 8.31 -25.43 25.30
C GLU A 246 7.44 -26.18 24.28
N LEU A 247 6.97 -25.50 23.23
CA LEU A 247 6.18 -26.14 22.17
C LEU A 247 6.97 -27.15 21.33
N LEU A 248 8.28 -26.93 21.14
CA LEU A 248 9.16 -27.92 20.51
C LEU A 248 9.37 -29.14 21.40
N ASN A 249 9.56 -28.94 22.71
CA ASN A 249 9.67 -30.02 23.68
C ASN A 249 8.39 -30.86 23.73
N GLN A 250 7.21 -30.22 23.78
CA GLN A 250 5.92 -30.90 23.71
C GLN A 250 5.77 -31.69 22.40
N PHE A 251 6.19 -31.12 21.27
CA PHE A 251 6.20 -31.83 19.99
C PHE A 251 7.06 -33.10 20.05
N ASP A 252 8.29 -32.99 20.56
CA ASP A 252 9.24 -34.10 20.64
C ASP A 252 8.78 -35.16 21.67
N GLU A 253 8.16 -34.74 22.77
CA GLU A 253 7.58 -35.64 23.77
C GLU A 253 6.39 -36.43 23.20
N ILE A 254 5.45 -35.77 22.51
CA ILE A 254 4.32 -36.46 21.84
C ILE A 254 4.86 -37.45 20.80
N LYS A 255 5.88 -37.06 20.03
CA LYS A 255 6.48 -37.91 19.01
C LYS A 255 7.22 -39.11 19.61
N ARG A 256 7.87 -38.93 20.76
CA ARG A 256 8.55 -40.00 21.51
C ARG A 256 7.55 -41.00 22.09
N LYS A 257 6.47 -40.51 22.71
CA LYS A 257 5.39 -41.36 23.26
C LYS A 257 4.58 -42.07 22.18
N ASN A 258 4.45 -41.46 21.00
CA ASN A 258 3.64 -41.99 19.89
C ASN A 258 4.43 -42.01 18.56
N PRO A 259 5.38 -42.95 18.37
CA PRO A 259 6.25 -42.97 17.19
C PRO A 259 5.48 -43.07 15.87
N LYS A 260 4.36 -43.80 15.86
CA LYS A 260 3.48 -43.98 14.69
C LYS A 260 2.66 -42.73 14.33
N LEU A 261 2.54 -41.75 15.24
CA LEU A 261 1.78 -40.54 14.99
C LEU A 261 2.51 -39.66 13.96
N SER A 262 1.82 -39.30 12.88
CA SER A 262 2.41 -38.44 11.84
C SER A 262 2.69 -37.05 12.40
N ALA A 263 3.80 -36.42 11.96
CA ALA A 263 4.12 -35.04 12.35
C ALA A 263 2.96 -34.09 12.03
N LYS A 264 2.26 -34.31 10.91
CA LYS A 264 1.06 -33.54 10.51
C LYS A 264 -0.02 -33.53 11.60
N ASN A 265 -0.27 -34.67 12.24
CA ASN A 265 -1.28 -34.77 13.30
C ASN A 265 -0.82 -34.06 14.57
N ILE A 266 0.45 -34.19 14.96
CA ILE A 266 1.02 -33.49 16.13
C ILE A 266 0.95 -31.97 15.93
N HIS A 267 1.27 -31.48 14.73
CA HIS A 267 1.13 -30.06 14.38
C HIS A 267 -0.30 -29.56 14.53
N LYS A 268 -1.29 -30.36 14.13
CA LYS A 268 -2.71 -30.04 14.30
C LYS A 268 -3.09 -29.99 15.79
N MET A 269 -2.60 -30.92 16.59
CA MET A 269 -2.83 -30.93 18.06
C MET A 269 -2.26 -29.68 18.73
N LEU A 270 -1.05 -29.27 18.38
CA LEU A 270 -0.41 -28.07 18.94
C LEU A 270 -0.94 -26.76 18.34
N SER A 271 -1.83 -26.81 17.34
CA SER A 271 -2.33 -25.64 16.61
C SER A 271 -1.20 -24.77 16.00
N ILE A 272 -0.12 -25.40 15.54
CA ILE A 272 1.04 -24.72 14.95
C ILE A 272 1.39 -25.38 13.62
N SER A 273 1.63 -24.57 12.59
CA SER A 273 2.00 -25.11 11.27
C SER A 273 3.35 -25.83 11.29
N ARG A 274 3.49 -26.87 10.47
CA ARG A 274 4.75 -27.62 10.29
C ARG A 274 5.93 -26.71 9.96
N GLU A 275 5.70 -25.77 9.05
CA GLU A 275 6.74 -24.85 8.58
C GLU A 275 7.20 -23.90 9.70
N THR A 276 6.28 -23.51 10.58
CA THR A 276 6.58 -22.68 11.75
C THR A 276 7.50 -23.41 12.73
N LEU A 277 7.17 -24.64 13.13
CA LEU A 277 8.00 -25.42 14.04
C LEU A 277 9.38 -25.73 13.45
N ARG A 278 9.44 -26.09 12.15
CA ARG A 278 10.72 -26.31 11.46
C ARG A 278 11.60 -25.06 11.49
N ARG A 279 11.00 -23.88 11.23
CA ARG A 279 11.71 -22.60 11.26
C ARG A 279 12.18 -22.26 12.68
N TRP A 280 11.36 -22.47 13.70
CA TRP A 280 11.76 -22.21 15.08
C TRP A 280 12.91 -23.11 15.54
N ARG A 281 12.85 -24.41 15.22
CA ARG A 281 13.94 -25.34 15.53
C ARG A 281 15.26 -24.86 14.92
N LYS A 282 15.25 -24.55 13.62
CA LYS A 282 16.44 -24.03 12.93
C LYS A 282 16.99 -22.75 13.58
N LEU A 283 16.13 -21.78 13.89
CA LEU A 283 16.56 -20.51 14.48
C LEU A 283 17.09 -20.67 15.92
N LEU A 284 16.49 -21.54 16.72
CA LEU A 284 16.93 -21.82 18.09
C LEU A 284 18.25 -22.61 18.08
N ASP A 285 18.39 -23.61 17.20
CA ASP A 285 19.62 -24.38 17.04
C ASP A 285 20.79 -23.48 16.58
N GLU A 286 20.54 -22.54 15.66
CA GLU A 286 21.53 -21.56 15.23
C GLU A 286 21.94 -20.62 16.38
N ARG A 287 20.99 -20.23 17.24
CA ARG A 287 21.25 -19.38 18.40
C ARG A 287 22.02 -20.11 19.49
N ASP A 288 21.64 -21.35 19.82
CA ASP A 288 22.32 -22.17 20.83
C ASP A 288 23.78 -22.44 20.42
N LYS A 289 24.05 -22.60 19.11
CA LYS A 289 25.42 -22.68 18.59
C LYS A 289 26.22 -21.39 18.77
N LEU A 290 25.59 -20.24 18.58
CA LEU A 290 26.24 -18.94 18.80
C LEU A 290 26.53 -18.70 20.28
N ASP A 291 25.58 -19.01 21.15
CA ASP A 291 25.72 -18.86 22.60
C ASP A 291 26.81 -19.83 23.13
N ALA A 292 26.88 -21.06 22.62
CA ALA A 292 27.93 -22.03 22.96
C ALA A 292 29.33 -21.64 22.44
N HIS A 293 29.43 -20.85 21.36
CA HIS A 293 30.71 -20.32 20.89
C HIS A 293 31.12 -19.09 21.69
N SER A 294 30.17 -18.23 22.07
CA SER A 294 30.41 -17.08 22.93
C SER A 294 30.87 -17.44 24.34
N SER A 295 30.57 -18.65 24.83
CA SER A 295 31.02 -19.12 26.15
C SER A 295 32.40 -19.80 26.15
N ASN A 296 32.97 -20.06 24.98
CA ASN A 296 34.25 -20.79 24.85
C ASN A 296 35.45 -19.89 24.51
N ASP A 297 35.25 -18.58 24.38
CA ASP A 297 36.33 -17.61 24.13
C ASP A 297 37.25 -17.39 25.35
N ASP A 298 36.98 -18.03 26.49
CA ASP A 298 37.87 -18.05 27.67
C ASP A 298 38.77 -19.31 27.76
N VAL A 299 38.65 -20.25 26.80
CA VAL A 299 39.60 -21.38 26.71
C VAL A 299 40.71 -20.98 25.75
N MET A 300 41.85 -20.57 26.33
CA MET A 300 43.14 -20.44 25.64
C MET A 300 43.45 -21.73 24.85
N LEU A 301 43.08 -21.75 23.57
CA LEU A 301 43.48 -22.79 22.64
C LEU A 301 45.00 -22.65 22.41
N SER A 302 45.74 -23.73 22.67
CA SER A 302 47.16 -23.83 22.35
C SER A 302 47.38 -23.56 20.85
N GLY A 303 48.38 -22.73 20.55
CA GLY A 303 48.60 -22.08 19.24
C GLY A 303 48.68 -23.00 18.01
N ASP A 304 48.84 -24.30 18.18
CA ASP A 304 49.04 -25.24 17.07
C ASP A 304 47.75 -25.84 16.49
N GLU A 305 46.65 -25.88 17.25
CA GLU A 305 45.35 -26.40 16.76
C GLU A 305 44.50 -25.31 16.09
N ALA A 306 44.64 -24.06 16.52
CA ALA A 306 44.00 -22.91 15.87
C ALA A 306 44.49 -22.69 14.43
N SER A 307 45.75 -23.04 14.15
CA SER A 307 46.36 -22.85 12.83
C SER A 307 45.76 -23.81 11.78
N LYS A 308 45.53 -25.09 12.13
CA LYS A 308 44.99 -26.11 11.21
C LYS A 308 43.47 -26.01 10.99
N LEU A 309 42.70 -25.48 11.95
CA LEU A 309 41.26 -25.25 11.79
C LEU A 309 40.94 -23.95 11.04
N SER A 310 41.86 -22.98 10.98
CA SER A 310 41.66 -21.72 10.25
C SER A 310 41.89 -21.82 8.73
N GLU A 311 42.66 -22.81 8.26
CA GLU A 311 42.99 -22.94 6.83
C GLU A 311 41.84 -23.50 5.99
N ASN A 312 40.92 -24.28 6.57
CA ASN A 312 39.78 -24.87 5.84
C ASN A 312 38.45 -24.11 5.97
N LYS A 313 38.38 -23.07 6.82
CA LYS A 313 37.19 -22.22 6.97
C LYS A 313 37.47 -20.78 6.54
N GLY A 314 37.51 -20.61 5.22
CA GLY A 314 36.93 -19.43 4.60
C GLY A 314 37.67 -18.11 4.85
N ARG A 315 38.97 -18.06 4.55
CA ARG A 315 39.49 -16.80 3.97
C ARG A 315 38.72 -16.58 2.68
N LYS A 316 37.67 -15.76 2.74
CA LYS A 316 37.02 -15.21 1.55
C LYS A 316 38.13 -14.57 0.73
N ARG A 317 38.60 -15.26 -0.30
CA ARG A 317 39.54 -14.70 -1.26
C ARG A 317 38.92 -13.40 -1.73
N ILE A 318 39.60 -12.29 -1.53
CA ILE A 318 39.15 -10.99 -2.03
C ILE A 318 39.33 -11.08 -3.54
N ILE A 319 38.22 -11.31 -4.25
CA ILE A 319 38.18 -11.39 -5.70
C ILE A 319 38.08 -9.95 -6.20
N GLY A 320 39.09 -9.49 -6.94
CA GLY A 320 39.11 -8.16 -7.55
C GLY A 320 38.06 -8.01 -8.65
N ASP A 321 37.68 -6.79 -8.98
CA ASP A 321 36.54 -6.51 -9.87
C ASP A 321 36.71 -7.11 -11.27
N ASP A 322 37.92 -7.10 -11.83
CA ASP A 322 38.22 -7.74 -13.12
C ASP A 322 37.99 -9.26 -13.09
N GLU A 323 38.37 -9.91 -11.99
CA GLU A 323 38.16 -11.35 -11.81
C GLU A 323 36.67 -11.65 -11.63
N LYS A 324 35.94 -10.82 -10.85
CA LYS A 324 34.48 -10.95 -10.74
C LYS A 324 33.79 -10.80 -12.12
N GLN A 325 34.19 -9.82 -12.95
CA GLN A 325 33.63 -9.63 -14.30
C GLN A 325 33.89 -10.83 -15.20
N ARG A 326 35.13 -11.35 -15.22
CA ARG A 326 35.49 -12.56 -15.98
C ARG A 326 34.66 -13.77 -15.56
N ILE A 327 34.44 -13.95 -14.26
CA ILE A 327 33.61 -15.04 -13.71
C ILE A 327 32.15 -14.87 -14.14
N VAL A 328 31.58 -13.66 -14.05
CA VAL A 328 30.20 -13.38 -14.48
C VAL A 328 30.01 -13.64 -15.98
N LYS A 329 30.98 -13.25 -16.81
CA LYS A 329 30.96 -13.48 -18.26
C LYS A 329 30.97 -14.99 -18.58
N LYS A 330 31.91 -15.75 -18.01
CA LYS A 330 31.98 -17.22 -18.17
C LYS A 330 30.71 -17.91 -17.70
N PHE A 331 30.13 -17.45 -16.60
CA PHE A 331 28.86 -17.98 -16.09
C PHE A 331 27.71 -17.79 -17.09
N LEU A 332 27.60 -16.61 -17.71
CA LEU A 332 26.56 -16.32 -18.69
C LEU A 332 26.74 -17.11 -19.99
N GLU A 333 27.98 -17.25 -20.45
CA GLU A 333 28.32 -18.06 -21.64
C GLU A 333 27.95 -19.53 -21.42
N LYS A 334 28.39 -20.14 -20.31
CA LYS A 334 28.02 -21.53 -19.95
C LYS A 334 26.52 -21.71 -19.79
N LYS A 335 25.85 -20.76 -19.14
CA LYS A 335 24.40 -20.79 -18.96
C LYS A 335 23.67 -20.74 -20.31
N ALA A 336 24.12 -19.88 -21.23
CA ALA A 336 23.53 -19.76 -22.56
C ALA A 336 23.77 -21.04 -23.39
N GLN A 337 24.99 -21.58 -23.36
CA GLN A 337 25.34 -22.83 -24.04
C GLN A 337 24.44 -23.99 -23.59
N LEU A 338 24.35 -24.23 -22.27
CA LEU A 338 23.52 -25.31 -21.74
C LEU A 338 22.01 -25.10 -21.98
N THR A 339 21.55 -23.84 -22.02
CA THR A 339 20.16 -23.52 -22.37
C THR A 339 19.88 -23.85 -23.83
N ASN A 340 20.84 -23.58 -24.73
CA ASN A 340 20.72 -23.90 -26.16
C ASN A 340 20.78 -25.41 -26.41
N GLU A 341 21.69 -26.13 -25.73
CA GLU A 341 21.82 -27.59 -25.83
C GLU A 341 20.56 -28.33 -25.36
N LEU A 342 19.93 -27.84 -24.29
CA LEU A 342 18.74 -28.48 -23.72
C LEU A 342 17.42 -28.01 -24.35
N GLY A 343 17.43 -26.89 -25.07
CA GLY A 343 16.21 -26.26 -25.62
C GLY A 343 15.21 -25.78 -24.56
N ILE A 344 15.59 -25.75 -23.28
CA ILE A 344 14.74 -25.36 -22.15
C ILE A 344 15.52 -24.49 -21.16
N ALA A 345 14.80 -23.64 -20.42
CA ALA A 345 15.39 -22.85 -19.36
C ALA A 345 16.00 -23.75 -18.27
N LEU A 346 17.24 -23.42 -17.85
CA LEU A 346 17.93 -24.19 -16.82
C LEU A 346 17.22 -24.16 -15.48
N SER A 347 17.19 -25.32 -14.82
CA SER A 347 16.73 -25.43 -13.44
C SER A 347 17.67 -24.67 -12.49
N TRP A 348 17.19 -24.38 -11.29
CA TRP A 348 17.98 -23.69 -10.28
C TRP A 348 19.22 -24.52 -9.86
N GLN A 349 19.08 -25.84 -9.79
CA GLN A 349 20.19 -26.78 -9.49
C GLN A 349 21.31 -26.72 -10.54
N LYS A 350 20.97 -26.81 -11.83
CA LYS A 350 21.99 -26.68 -12.90
C LYS A 350 22.65 -25.30 -12.92
N THR A 351 21.92 -24.28 -12.49
CA THR A 351 22.46 -22.92 -12.36
C THR A 351 23.45 -22.81 -11.20
N GLU A 352 23.23 -23.58 -10.13
CA GLU A 352 24.13 -23.69 -8.97
C GLU A 352 25.40 -24.49 -9.32
N GLU A 353 25.26 -25.59 -10.05
CA GLU A 353 26.40 -26.37 -10.59
C GLU A 353 27.37 -25.51 -11.41
N ILE A 354 26.86 -24.66 -12.31
CA ILE A 354 27.72 -23.74 -13.09
C ILE A 354 28.45 -22.74 -12.18
N ALA A 355 27.83 -22.31 -11.08
CA ALA A 355 28.46 -21.38 -10.13
C ALA A 355 29.57 -22.09 -9.34
N ASP A 356 29.30 -23.32 -8.90
CA ASP A 356 30.26 -24.15 -8.16
C ASP A 356 31.47 -24.52 -9.03
N GLU A 357 31.27 -24.83 -10.32
CA GLU A 357 32.36 -25.02 -11.28
C GLU A 357 33.26 -23.79 -11.44
N LEU A 358 32.74 -22.59 -11.17
CA LEU A 358 33.49 -21.33 -11.21
C LEU A 358 34.07 -20.97 -9.83
N GLY A 359 33.93 -21.84 -8.83
CA GLY A 359 34.47 -21.67 -7.49
C GLY A 359 33.77 -20.56 -6.68
N VAL A 360 32.53 -20.21 -7.03
CA VAL A 360 31.83 -19.08 -6.43
C VAL A 360 30.37 -19.43 -6.15
N SER A 361 29.83 -18.95 -5.03
CA SER A 361 28.41 -19.19 -4.72
C SER A 361 27.51 -18.50 -5.75
N ILE A 362 26.36 -19.13 -6.07
CA ILE A 362 25.35 -18.52 -6.95
C ILE A 362 24.89 -17.13 -6.43
N ARG A 363 24.92 -16.93 -5.11
CA ARG A 363 24.60 -15.65 -4.47
C ARG A 363 25.65 -14.58 -4.80
N SER A 364 26.93 -14.94 -4.82
CA SER A 364 28.03 -14.04 -5.22
C SER A 364 27.88 -13.62 -6.68
N ILE A 365 27.67 -14.59 -7.59
CA ILE A 365 27.42 -14.29 -9.01
C ILE A 365 26.20 -13.38 -9.17
N THR A 366 25.12 -13.65 -8.42
CA THR A 366 23.92 -12.81 -8.46
C THR A 366 24.22 -11.39 -7.99
N ASN A 367 25.04 -11.21 -6.96
CA ASN A 367 25.43 -9.89 -6.47
C ASN A 367 26.35 -9.16 -7.46
N TRP A 368 27.35 -9.84 -8.02
CA TRP A 368 28.27 -9.24 -9.00
C TRP A 368 27.59 -8.89 -10.31
N LYS A 369 26.61 -9.70 -10.75
CA LYS A 369 25.79 -9.37 -11.90
C LYS A 369 24.99 -8.07 -11.74
N LYS A 370 24.64 -7.72 -10.51
CA LYS A 370 24.00 -6.44 -10.16
C LYS A 370 25.03 -5.31 -10.16
N GLU A 371 26.17 -5.55 -9.52
CA GLU A 371 27.32 -4.64 -9.45
C GLU A 371 27.81 -4.20 -10.84
N PHE A 372 27.85 -5.12 -11.81
CA PHE A 372 28.35 -4.85 -13.17
C PHE A 372 27.28 -4.52 -14.21
N VAL A 373 26.01 -4.37 -13.83
CA VAL A 373 24.92 -4.01 -14.79
C VAL A 373 24.78 -5.05 -15.93
N ILE A 374 25.24 -6.30 -15.74
CA ILE A 374 25.16 -7.35 -16.78
C ILE A 374 23.83 -8.12 -16.70
N ILE A 375 23.16 -8.08 -15.56
CA ILE A 375 21.69 -8.14 -15.58
C ILE A 375 21.26 -6.70 -15.83
N PRO A 376 20.32 -6.40 -16.75
CA PRO A 376 19.51 -5.20 -16.61
C PRO A 376 18.79 -5.33 -15.27
N GLU A 377 19.49 -4.95 -14.21
CA GLU A 377 19.00 -5.01 -12.85
C GLU A 377 17.90 -3.99 -12.85
N LYS A 378 16.66 -4.47 -12.79
CA LYS A 378 15.57 -3.88 -12.03
C LYS A 378 15.74 -2.37 -11.80
N SER A 379 15.82 -1.59 -12.86
CA SER A 379 15.26 -0.25 -12.85
C SER A 379 13.75 -0.47 -12.92
N ASP A 380 13.21 -1.06 -11.85
CA ASP A 380 11.83 -0.88 -11.44
C ASP A 380 11.63 0.57 -10.93
N GLY A 381 12.66 1.43 -11.04
CA GLY A 381 12.46 2.86 -11.15
C GLY A 381 11.57 3.18 -12.35
N GLU A 382 10.76 4.22 -12.19
CA GLU A 382 9.71 4.59 -13.13
C GLU A 382 10.25 4.82 -14.56
N LYS A 383 11.43 5.45 -14.68
CA LYS A 383 12.12 5.69 -15.95
C LYS A 383 12.40 4.41 -16.75
N GLY A 384 12.89 3.36 -16.11
CA GLY A 384 13.20 2.10 -16.80
C GLY A 384 11.95 1.37 -17.28
N LYS A 385 10.86 1.43 -16.51
CA LYS A 385 9.57 0.87 -16.94
C LYS A 385 9.00 1.61 -18.15
N ILE A 386 9.12 2.94 -18.17
CA ILE A 386 8.72 3.78 -19.31
C ILE A 386 9.54 3.42 -20.55
N GLU A 387 10.85 3.23 -20.41
CA GLU A 387 11.75 2.90 -21.53
C GLU A 387 11.45 1.51 -22.11
N VAL A 388 11.17 0.52 -21.27
CA VAL A 388 10.68 -0.79 -21.71
C VAL A 388 9.40 -0.67 -22.55
N VAL A 389 8.46 0.19 -22.13
CA VAL A 389 7.22 0.43 -22.90
C VAL A 389 7.49 1.16 -24.21
N LYS A 390 8.42 2.12 -24.24
CA LYS A 390 8.87 2.77 -25.49
C LYS A 390 9.45 1.77 -26.49
N HIS A 391 10.33 0.87 -26.04
CA HIS A 391 10.90 -0.18 -26.89
C HIS A 391 9.84 -1.17 -27.38
N TYR A 392 8.92 -1.58 -26.51
CA TYR A 392 7.77 -2.40 -26.88
C TYR A 392 6.97 -1.75 -28.03
N LYS A 393 6.64 -0.46 -27.92
CA LYS A 393 5.92 0.27 -28.98
C LYS A 393 6.70 0.31 -30.29
N LYS A 394 8.01 0.58 -30.23
CA LYS A 394 8.88 0.60 -31.41
C LYS A 394 8.86 -0.75 -32.13
N MET A 395 8.99 -1.86 -31.40
CA MET A 395 8.93 -3.21 -31.97
C MET A 395 7.56 -3.55 -32.54
N LYS A 396 6.47 -3.14 -31.88
CA LYS A 396 5.11 -3.32 -32.41
C LYS A 396 4.83 -2.51 -33.68
N ARG A 397 5.39 -1.30 -33.80
CA ARG A 397 5.30 -0.50 -35.03
C ARG A 397 6.05 -1.16 -36.19
N GLN A 398 7.24 -1.70 -35.92
CA GLN A 398 8.05 -2.38 -36.93
C GLN A 398 7.46 -3.74 -37.35
N ASN A 399 6.83 -4.46 -36.42
CA ASN A 399 6.18 -5.74 -36.70
C ASN A 399 4.87 -5.88 -35.91
N PRO A 400 3.75 -5.42 -36.48
CA PRO A 400 2.44 -5.44 -35.81
C PRO A 400 1.99 -6.85 -35.37
N LYS A 401 2.33 -7.87 -36.18
CA LYS A 401 1.96 -9.27 -35.96
C LYS A 401 2.83 -9.99 -34.92
N MET A 402 3.91 -9.37 -34.43
CA MET A 402 4.81 -10.00 -33.45
C MET A 402 4.10 -10.28 -32.11
N PRO A 403 4.07 -11.53 -31.61
CA PRO A 403 3.42 -11.85 -30.34
C PRO A 403 4.11 -11.17 -29.14
N ASN A 404 3.34 -10.74 -28.15
CA ASN A 404 3.89 -10.08 -26.95
C ASN A 404 4.87 -10.97 -26.16
N LYS A 405 4.70 -12.30 -26.24
CA LYS A 405 5.64 -13.26 -25.64
C LYS A 405 7.03 -13.13 -26.26
N GLU A 406 7.11 -13.00 -27.58
CA GLU A 406 8.37 -12.85 -28.31
C GLU A 406 9.03 -11.50 -28.03
N ILE A 407 8.23 -10.42 -27.99
CA ILE A 407 8.72 -9.08 -27.63
C ILE A 407 9.28 -9.09 -26.19
N ALA A 408 8.58 -9.72 -25.24
CA ALA A 408 9.05 -9.85 -23.87
C ALA A 408 10.39 -10.59 -23.78
N THR A 409 10.55 -11.70 -24.53
CA THR A 409 11.82 -12.43 -24.63
C THR A 409 12.95 -11.57 -25.19
N LYS A 410 12.70 -10.81 -26.26
CA LYS A 410 13.69 -9.90 -26.87
C LYS A 410 14.09 -8.75 -25.94
N LEU A 411 13.17 -8.27 -25.10
CA LEU A 411 13.42 -7.26 -24.08
C LEU A 411 14.02 -7.84 -22.78
N GLY A 412 14.23 -9.16 -22.70
CA GLY A 412 14.77 -9.80 -21.49
C GLY A 412 13.84 -9.74 -20.28
N ILE A 413 12.53 -9.60 -20.49
CA ILE A 413 11.53 -9.46 -19.41
C ILE A 413 10.48 -10.58 -19.47
N ILE A 414 9.91 -10.91 -18.30
CA ILE A 414 8.79 -11.86 -18.22
C ILE A 414 7.55 -11.21 -18.83
N ARG A 415 6.81 -11.94 -19.68
CA ARG A 415 5.56 -11.47 -20.32
C ARG A 415 4.61 -10.75 -19.35
N ASN A 416 4.33 -11.35 -18.20
CA ASN A 416 3.40 -10.76 -17.22
C ASN A 416 3.89 -9.39 -16.71
N ARG A 417 5.21 -9.18 -16.60
CA ARG A 417 5.78 -7.88 -16.23
C ARG A 417 5.63 -6.85 -17.34
N LEU A 418 5.85 -7.25 -18.59
CA LEU A 418 5.60 -6.38 -19.74
C LEU A 418 4.14 -5.92 -19.76
N ASP A 419 3.19 -6.84 -19.52
CA ASP A 419 1.77 -6.50 -19.47
C ASP A 419 1.45 -5.54 -18.31
N ILE A 420 2.11 -5.67 -17.16
CA ILE A 420 1.99 -4.72 -16.03
C ILE A 420 2.56 -3.35 -16.39
N TYR A 421 3.75 -3.28 -17.00
CA TYR A 421 4.36 -2.01 -17.37
C TYR A 421 3.54 -1.30 -18.44
N ARG A 422 3.02 -2.03 -19.44
CA ARG A 422 2.06 -1.46 -20.40
C ARG A 422 0.84 -0.90 -19.69
N LYS A 423 0.23 -1.65 -18.78
CA LYS A 423 -0.91 -1.17 -17.98
C LYS A 423 -0.61 0.12 -17.20
N GLN A 424 0.62 0.28 -16.73
CA GLN A 424 1.04 1.39 -15.88
C GLN A 424 1.61 2.59 -16.63
N PHE A 425 2.22 2.41 -17.80
CA PHE A 425 3.02 3.46 -18.45
C PHE A 425 2.74 3.63 -19.94
N ASP A 426 1.86 2.81 -20.53
CA ASP A 426 1.42 2.99 -21.90
C ASP A 426 0.21 3.96 -21.92
N PRO A 427 0.35 5.19 -22.43
CA PRO A 427 -0.75 6.15 -22.47
C PRO A 427 -1.98 5.61 -23.21
N ASP A 428 -1.77 4.81 -24.26
CA ASP A 428 -2.85 4.24 -25.08
C ASP A 428 -3.64 3.19 -24.27
N TYR A 429 -2.93 2.46 -23.40
CA TYR A 429 -3.54 1.51 -22.48
C TYR A 429 -4.26 2.23 -21.32
N GLN A 430 -3.67 3.31 -20.81
CA GLN A 430 -4.24 4.09 -19.72
C GLN A 430 -5.52 4.82 -20.16
N LYS A 431 -5.51 5.49 -21.32
CA LYS A 431 -6.70 6.16 -21.89
C LYS A 431 -7.89 5.22 -21.94
N ALA A 432 -7.68 4.00 -22.44
CA ALA A 432 -8.72 2.96 -22.49
C ALA A 432 -9.31 2.59 -21.10
N LYS A 433 -8.54 2.73 -20.01
CA LYS A 433 -9.01 2.44 -18.65
C LYS A 433 -9.92 3.53 -18.08
N PHE A 434 -9.74 4.78 -18.50
CA PHE A 434 -10.47 5.94 -17.97
C PHE A 434 -11.86 6.14 -18.56
N TYR A 435 -12.19 5.47 -19.66
CA TYR A 435 -13.57 5.45 -20.13
C TYR A 435 -14.46 4.74 -19.11
N ASN A 436 -15.48 5.45 -18.63
CA ASN A 436 -16.55 4.83 -17.83
C ASN A 436 -17.35 3.84 -18.73
N ASN A 437 -18.22 3.02 -18.14
CA ASN A 437 -18.95 2.03 -18.91
C ASN A 437 -19.90 2.67 -19.94
N GLU A 438 -20.48 3.84 -19.63
CA GLU A 438 -21.36 4.58 -20.54
C GLU A 438 -20.62 5.00 -21.82
N THR A 439 -19.44 5.61 -21.69
CA THR A 439 -18.64 6.00 -22.85
C THR A 439 -18.15 4.79 -23.65
N LYS A 440 -17.85 3.66 -22.98
CA LYS A 440 -17.50 2.42 -23.69
C LYS A 440 -18.66 1.89 -24.51
N ILE A 441 -19.87 1.88 -23.94
CA ILE A 441 -21.09 1.45 -24.64
C ILE A 441 -21.33 2.37 -25.85
N GLU A 442 -21.22 3.68 -25.67
CA GLU A 442 -21.41 4.67 -26.73
C GLU A 442 -20.41 4.48 -27.88
N LEU A 443 -19.12 4.27 -27.58
CA LEU A 443 -18.11 3.99 -28.60
C LEU A 443 -18.38 2.68 -29.35
N VAL A 444 -18.94 1.66 -28.68
CA VAL A 444 -19.34 0.41 -29.36
C VAL A 444 -20.56 0.63 -30.26
N LYS A 445 -21.53 1.47 -29.87
CA LYS A 445 -22.64 1.88 -30.75
C LYS A 445 -22.13 2.60 -31.99
N GLN A 446 -21.24 3.58 -31.82
CA GLN A 446 -20.59 4.29 -32.94
C GLN A 446 -19.80 3.34 -33.84
N TYR A 447 -19.09 2.35 -33.27
CA TYR A 447 -18.44 1.30 -34.05
C TYR A 447 -19.42 0.55 -34.96
N HIS A 448 -20.58 0.12 -34.43
CA HIS A 448 -21.58 -0.59 -35.22
C HIS A 448 -22.20 0.29 -36.31
N GLN A 449 -22.42 1.58 -36.03
CA GLN A 449 -22.90 2.52 -37.02
C GLN A 449 -21.89 2.74 -38.15
N ILE A 450 -20.60 2.91 -37.82
CA ILE A 450 -19.52 3.00 -38.82
C ILE A 450 -19.46 1.74 -39.66
N LYS A 451 -19.54 0.56 -39.04
CA LYS A 451 -19.53 -0.73 -39.77
C LYS A 451 -20.77 -0.97 -40.63
N ARG A 452 -21.92 -0.40 -40.27
CA ARG A 452 -23.13 -0.43 -41.09
C ARG A 452 -22.97 0.43 -42.35
N ASN A 453 -22.30 1.58 -42.22
CA ASN A 453 -22.06 2.51 -43.33
C ASN A 453 -20.90 2.05 -44.24
N ASP A 454 -19.83 1.52 -43.65
CA ASP A 454 -18.66 0.98 -44.36
C ASP A 454 -18.23 -0.38 -43.77
N PRO A 455 -18.75 -1.49 -44.33
CA PRO A 455 -18.41 -2.82 -43.86
C PRO A 455 -16.94 -3.20 -44.06
N GLN A 456 -16.25 -2.61 -45.05
CA GLN A 456 -14.88 -2.96 -45.43
C GLN A 456 -13.84 -2.27 -44.57
N LEU A 457 -14.18 -1.17 -43.89
CA LEU A 457 -13.26 -0.41 -43.04
C LEU A 457 -12.67 -1.30 -41.93
N PRO A 458 -11.34 -1.48 -41.83
CA PRO A 458 -10.75 -2.40 -40.86
C PRO A 458 -10.89 -1.88 -39.41
N ASP A 459 -11.05 -2.80 -38.45
CA ASP A 459 -11.19 -2.47 -37.02
C ASP A 459 -10.02 -1.61 -36.48
N GLU A 460 -8.83 -1.72 -37.08
CA GLU A 460 -7.66 -0.91 -36.75
C GLU A 460 -7.85 0.57 -37.10
N GLU A 461 -8.57 0.90 -38.18
CA GLU A 461 -8.86 2.28 -38.56
C GLU A 461 -9.96 2.87 -37.68
N ILE A 462 -10.98 2.08 -37.36
CA ILE A 462 -12.03 2.53 -36.43
C ILE A 462 -11.45 2.77 -35.02
N ALA A 463 -10.54 1.91 -34.55
CA ALA A 463 -9.86 2.11 -33.27
C ALA A 463 -9.03 3.41 -33.25
N LYS A 464 -8.38 3.76 -34.36
CA LYS A 464 -7.67 5.04 -34.51
C LYS A 464 -8.63 6.24 -34.44
N LEU A 465 -9.82 6.16 -35.06
CA LEU A 465 -10.83 7.23 -34.99
C LEU A 465 -11.26 7.53 -33.55
N PHE A 466 -11.31 6.51 -32.69
CA PHE A 466 -11.67 6.67 -31.29
C PHE A 466 -10.49 6.96 -30.35
N ASP A 467 -9.27 7.09 -30.88
CA ASP A 467 -8.04 7.24 -30.09
C ASP A 467 -7.87 6.13 -29.03
N ILE A 468 -8.23 4.89 -29.39
CA ILE A 468 -8.07 3.70 -28.54
C ILE A 468 -7.29 2.60 -29.26
N CYS A 469 -6.70 1.67 -28.51
CA CYS A 469 -6.05 0.52 -29.14
C CYS A 469 -7.09 -0.51 -29.64
N THR A 470 -6.79 -1.17 -30.76
CA THR A 470 -7.66 -2.20 -31.39
C THR A 470 -8.04 -3.30 -30.40
N THR A 471 -7.14 -3.68 -29.48
CA THR A 471 -7.42 -4.68 -28.45
C THR A 471 -8.53 -4.25 -27.49
N SER A 472 -8.56 -2.97 -27.07
CA SER A 472 -9.60 -2.44 -26.20
C SER A 472 -10.95 -2.43 -26.93
N LEU A 473 -10.97 -1.97 -28.17
CA LEU A 473 -12.17 -1.99 -29.01
C LEU A 473 -12.72 -3.42 -29.17
N CYS A 474 -11.87 -4.41 -29.47
CA CYS A 474 -12.29 -5.81 -29.57
C CYS A 474 -12.85 -6.36 -28.24
N LEU A 475 -12.27 -5.97 -27.10
CA LEU A 475 -12.77 -6.39 -25.80
C LEU A 475 -14.12 -5.77 -25.48
N TRP A 476 -14.29 -4.46 -25.74
CA TRP A 476 -15.55 -3.76 -25.49
C TRP A 476 -16.67 -4.26 -26.39
N LYS A 477 -16.40 -4.52 -27.67
CA LYS A 477 -17.35 -5.18 -28.58
C LYS A 477 -17.89 -6.49 -28.00
N LYS A 478 -17.00 -7.34 -27.45
CA LYS A 478 -17.41 -8.60 -26.82
C LYS A 478 -18.17 -8.39 -25.52
N GLN A 479 -17.73 -7.43 -24.71
CA GLN A 479 -18.31 -7.18 -23.39
C GLN A 479 -19.70 -6.53 -23.45
N PHE A 480 -19.94 -5.67 -24.44
CA PHE A 480 -21.15 -4.85 -24.53
C PHE A 480 -22.06 -5.23 -25.72
N ALA A 481 -21.79 -6.36 -26.39
CA ALA A 481 -22.61 -6.83 -27.51
C ALA A 481 -24.10 -6.92 -27.15
N GLU A 482 -24.43 -7.46 -25.97
CA GLU A 482 -25.81 -7.64 -25.51
C GLU A 482 -26.53 -6.31 -25.28
N HIS A 483 -25.83 -5.31 -24.75
CA HIS A 483 -26.38 -3.97 -24.51
C HIS A 483 -26.67 -3.20 -25.79
N VAL A 484 -25.84 -3.38 -26.82
CA VAL A 484 -26.07 -2.71 -28.11
C VAL A 484 -27.22 -3.39 -28.87
N LEU A 485 -27.31 -4.72 -28.80
CA LEU A 485 -28.37 -5.48 -29.46
C LEU A 485 -29.75 -5.26 -28.81
N SER A 486 -29.82 -5.01 -27.49
CA SER A 486 -31.09 -4.73 -26.82
C SER A 486 -31.70 -3.40 -27.24
N ASP A 487 -30.86 -2.37 -27.44
CA ASP A 487 -31.32 -1.04 -27.83
C ASP A 487 -31.78 -1.04 -29.30
N GLU A 488 -31.06 -1.73 -30.20
CA GLU A 488 -31.47 -1.86 -31.60
C GLU A 488 -32.77 -2.67 -31.78
N ALA A 489 -33.05 -3.63 -30.88
CA ALA A 489 -34.29 -4.39 -30.89
C ALA A 489 -35.48 -3.59 -30.34
N SER A 490 -35.23 -2.57 -29.52
CA SER A 490 -36.25 -1.66 -28.99
C SER A 490 -36.66 -0.57 -30.00
N GLU A 491 -35.79 -0.23 -30.95
CA GLU A 491 -36.06 0.79 -31.98
C GLU A 491 -36.76 0.21 -33.23
N ARG A 492 -36.85 -1.12 -33.34
CA ARG A 492 -37.59 -1.84 -34.39
C ARG A 492 -38.96 -2.26 -33.88
#